data_AF-A0A1H7BZZ7-F1
#
_entry.id   AF-A0A1H7BZZ7-F1
#
_cell.length_a   1.000
_cell.length_b   1.000
_cell.length_c   1.000
_cell.angle_alpha   90.00
_cell.angle_beta   90.00
_cell.angle_gamma   90.00
#
_symmetry.space_group_name_H-M   'P 1'
#
loop_
_entity.id
_entity.type
_entity.pdbx_description
1 polymer ?
#
loop_
_entity_poly.entity_id
_entity_poly.type
_entity_poly.pdbx_seq_one_letter_code
_entity_poly.pdbx_strand_id
1 'polypeptide(L)'
;MGGVFAVSKPSGKSASRAAPLRRDHAAEVRLSTDLLALRAELHRAEKAARRAPPPPPARPAVKAPRQRDAELAGIATDDFSLARAHRQLREAVYDSRYHICPHAIQHARAEGFLEHDIMHVLLSGRVRAVYPEDHRWLVCGFFEAHGIALPLHVAVQHYRDGHIDIVTAFVPKNPHHLISRARLALLVRYDDEQVRARTAQVGNKVGYKGKGKWK
;
A
#
# COMPACT_ATOMS: atom_id res chain seq x y z
N MET A 1 5.49 46.77 -78.54
CA MET A 1 4.48 46.53 -79.60
C MET A 1 5.19 45.91 -80.80
N GLY A 2 4.64 44.81 -81.34
CA GLY A 2 5.14 44.07 -82.52
C GLY A 2 6.10 42.93 -82.13
N GLY A 3 5.98 41.69 -82.62
CA GLY A 3 5.04 41.00 -83.52
C GLY A 3 5.08 39.49 -83.17
N VAL A 4 3.99 38.72 -83.24
CA VAL A 4 3.33 38.13 -84.43
C VAL A 4 4.15 37.00 -85.09
N PHE A 5 3.69 35.76 -84.83
CA PHE A 5 3.70 34.52 -85.65
C PHE A 5 5.01 33.80 -85.98
N ALA A 6 5.08 32.49 -85.68
CA ALA A 6 4.74 31.45 -86.66
C ALA A 6 4.87 30.04 -86.07
N VAL A 7 3.81 29.24 -86.23
CA VAL A 7 3.77 27.79 -86.02
C VAL A 7 4.20 27.09 -87.32
N SER A 8 5.03 26.06 -87.21
CA SER A 8 5.15 25.02 -88.23
C SER A 8 5.60 23.69 -87.63
N LYS A 9 4.76 22.66 -87.79
CA LYS A 9 5.09 21.23 -87.78
C LYS A 9 5.18 20.78 -89.25
N PRO A 10 6.02 19.78 -89.57
CA PRO A 10 5.50 18.43 -89.85
C PRO A 10 6.43 17.32 -89.30
N SER A 11 5.95 16.20 -88.75
CA SER A 11 5.36 15.00 -89.38
C SER A 11 6.37 14.01 -90.01
N GLY A 12 6.24 12.73 -89.61
CA GLY A 12 6.92 11.53 -90.14
C GLY A 12 7.98 10.96 -89.19
N LYS A 13 8.08 9.66 -88.86
CA LYS A 13 7.45 8.43 -89.32
C LYS A 13 7.62 7.35 -88.24
N SER A 14 6.67 6.43 -88.17
CA SER A 14 6.70 5.18 -87.41
C SER A 14 7.76 4.19 -87.93
N ALA A 15 8.42 3.48 -87.02
CA ALA A 15 8.89 2.10 -87.24
C ALA A 15 9.22 1.42 -85.90
N SER A 16 8.59 0.28 -85.68
CA SER A 16 8.78 -0.66 -84.57
C SER A 16 10.12 -1.40 -84.68
N ARG A 17 10.77 -1.71 -83.53
CA ARG A 17 11.58 -2.93 -83.35
C ARG A 17 11.95 -3.20 -81.87
N ALA A 18 11.31 -4.25 -81.34
CA ALA A 18 11.77 -5.27 -80.38
C ALA A 18 12.90 -4.99 -79.35
N ALA A 19 12.52 -5.11 -78.06
CA ALA A 19 13.20 -5.72 -76.88
C ALA A 19 14.64 -5.26 -76.47
N PRO A 20 14.91 -5.18 -75.15
CA PRO A 20 15.30 -6.41 -74.44
C PRO A 20 14.70 -6.53 -73.02
N LEU A 21 13.73 -7.44 -72.87
CA LEU A 21 13.17 -7.97 -71.61
C LEU A 21 14.16 -8.85 -70.80
N ARG A 22 15.49 -8.65 -70.95
CA ARG A 22 16.50 -9.59 -70.39
C ARG A 22 17.27 -9.08 -69.17
N ARG A 23 17.12 -7.82 -68.76
CA ARG A 23 17.85 -7.27 -67.59
C ARG A 23 17.09 -7.39 -66.26
N ASP A 24 15.77 -7.40 -66.26
CA ASP A 24 14.98 -7.40 -65.02
C ASP A 24 14.93 -8.78 -64.35
N HIS A 25 14.88 -9.87 -65.12
CA HIS A 25 14.90 -11.23 -64.55
C HIS A 25 16.20 -11.57 -63.81
N ALA A 26 17.34 -11.01 -64.19
CA ALA A 26 18.60 -11.30 -63.50
C ALA A 26 18.65 -10.66 -62.09
N ALA A 27 18.03 -9.49 -61.91
CA ALA A 27 17.93 -8.82 -60.62
C ALA A 27 16.89 -9.51 -59.71
N GLU A 28 15.76 -9.92 -60.27
CA GLU A 28 14.70 -10.65 -59.57
C GLU A 28 15.14 -12.05 -59.11
N VAL A 29 15.92 -12.76 -59.94
CA VAL A 29 16.54 -14.04 -59.55
C VAL A 29 17.56 -13.85 -58.43
N ARG A 30 18.35 -12.77 -58.45
CA ARG A 30 19.31 -12.47 -57.37
C ARG A 30 18.61 -12.14 -56.05
N LEU A 31 17.57 -11.32 -56.08
CA LEU A 31 16.77 -10.98 -54.90
C LEU A 31 16.04 -12.20 -54.33
N SER A 32 15.51 -13.07 -55.19
CA SER A 32 14.87 -14.30 -54.72
C SER A 32 15.87 -15.29 -54.10
N THR A 33 17.09 -15.42 -54.63
CA THR A 33 18.16 -16.18 -53.95
C THR A 33 18.57 -15.58 -52.61
N ASP A 34 18.58 -14.25 -52.51
CA ASP A 34 18.93 -13.51 -51.29
C ASP A 34 17.86 -13.68 -50.19
N LEU A 35 16.58 -13.64 -50.57
CA LEU A 35 15.46 -13.90 -49.65
C LEU A 35 15.44 -15.34 -49.14
N LEU A 36 15.87 -16.31 -49.96
CA LEU A 36 16.03 -17.70 -49.52
C LEU A 36 17.18 -17.85 -48.52
N ALA A 37 18.28 -17.12 -48.71
CA ALA A 37 19.41 -17.10 -47.78
C ALA A 37 19.01 -16.53 -46.41
N LEU A 38 18.30 -15.39 -46.40
CA LEU A 38 17.75 -14.76 -45.19
C LEU A 38 16.79 -15.67 -44.43
N ARG A 39 15.92 -16.41 -45.14
CA ARG A 39 15.04 -17.40 -44.51
C ARG A 39 15.81 -18.55 -43.88
N ALA A 40 16.87 -19.03 -44.54
CA ALA A 40 17.72 -20.09 -43.99
C ALA A 40 18.48 -19.63 -42.73
N GLU A 41 18.89 -18.36 -42.67
CA GLU A 41 19.52 -17.77 -41.49
C GLU A 41 18.56 -17.59 -40.33
N LEU A 42 17.35 -17.07 -40.58
CA LEU A 42 16.31 -16.97 -39.56
C LEU A 42 15.95 -18.33 -38.98
N HIS A 43 15.81 -19.35 -39.82
CA HIS A 43 15.53 -20.70 -39.36
C HIS A 43 16.70 -21.31 -38.55
N ARG A 44 17.95 -21.03 -38.93
CA ARG A 44 19.13 -21.42 -38.12
C ARG A 44 19.16 -20.69 -36.78
N ALA A 45 18.86 -19.40 -36.75
CA ALA A 45 18.80 -18.59 -35.53
C ALA A 45 17.68 -19.05 -34.59
N GLU A 46 16.49 -19.36 -35.11
CA GLU A 46 15.37 -19.89 -34.33
C GLU A 46 15.70 -21.26 -33.74
N LYS A 47 16.33 -22.14 -34.53
CA LYS A 47 16.77 -23.45 -34.06
C LYS A 47 17.86 -23.36 -32.99
N ALA A 48 18.73 -22.35 -33.08
CA ALA A 48 19.73 -22.06 -32.05
C ALA A 48 19.07 -21.54 -30.76
N ALA A 49 18.07 -20.66 -30.87
CA ALA A 49 17.31 -20.15 -29.72
C ALA A 49 16.53 -21.26 -28.99
N ARG A 50 15.98 -22.25 -29.72
CA ARG A 50 15.32 -23.42 -29.12
C ARG A 50 16.28 -24.39 -28.43
N ARG A 51 17.57 -24.36 -28.79
CA ARG A 51 18.62 -25.19 -28.18
C ARG A 51 19.34 -24.50 -27.02
N ALA A 52 19.05 -23.21 -26.78
CA ALA A 52 19.60 -22.51 -25.63
C ALA A 52 19.06 -23.15 -24.33
N PRO A 53 19.94 -23.50 -23.38
CA PRO A 53 19.50 -23.97 -22.07
C PRO A 53 18.66 -22.87 -21.41
N PRO A 54 17.56 -23.22 -20.71
CA PRO A 54 16.75 -22.23 -20.03
C PRO A 54 17.61 -21.42 -19.07
N PRO A 55 17.40 -20.09 -18.96
CA PRO A 55 18.13 -19.29 -18.00
C PRO A 55 17.97 -19.92 -16.60
N PRO A 56 19.03 -19.96 -15.79
CA PRO A 56 18.93 -20.52 -14.45
C PRO A 56 17.80 -19.82 -13.69
N PRO A 57 17.01 -20.55 -12.90
CA PRO A 57 15.89 -19.96 -12.18
C PRO A 57 16.42 -18.77 -11.37
N ALA A 58 15.82 -17.61 -11.56
CA ALA A 58 16.15 -16.42 -10.80
C ALA A 58 16.08 -16.78 -9.31
N ARG A 59 17.17 -16.48 -8.58
CA ARG A 59 17.22 -16.72 -7.13
C ARG A 59 15.96 -16.13 -6.50
N PRO A 60 15.23 -16.88 -5.64
CA PRO A 60 14.03 -16.35 -5.03
C PRO A 60 14.38 -15.05 -4.31
N ALA A 61 13.67 -13.98 -4.66
CA ALA A 61 13.81 -12.70 -3.99
C ALA A 61 13.76 -12.92 -2.46
N VAL A 62 14.69 -12.28 -1.74
CA VAL A 62 14.67 -12.27 -0.27
C VAL A 62 13.26 -11.86 0.14
N LYS A 63 12.53 -12.78 0.77
CA LYS A 63 11.15 -12.53 1.21
C LYS A 63 11.19 -11.25 2.03
N ALA A 64 10.43 -10.24 1.62
CA ALA A 64 10.21 -9.05 2.43
C ALA A 64 9.87 -9.51 3.87
N PRO A 65 10.35 -8.80 4.90
CA PRO A 65 10.04 -9.16 6.29
C PRO A 65 8.53 -9.36 6.41
N ARG A 66 8.12 -10.40 7.14
CA ARG A 66 6.70 -10.64 7.37
C ARG A 66 6.15 -9.34 7.93
N GLN A 67 5.06 -8.83 7.37
CA GLN A 67 4.51 -7.51 7.71
C GLN A 67 4.49 -7.22 9.23
N ARG A 68 4.24 -8.26 10.03
CA ARG A 68 4.28 -8.24 11.50
C ARG A 68 5.64 -7.83 12.10
N ASP A 69 6.76 -8.26 11.55
CA ASP A 69 8.10 -7.92 12.08
C ASP A 69 8.41 -6.43 11.87
N ALA A 70 7.95 -5.86 10.74
CA ALA A 70 8.04 -4.43 10.49
C ALA A 70 7.11 -3.61 11.40
N GLU A 71 5.94 -4.14 11.73
CA GLU A 71 4.97 -3.50 12.65
C GLU A 71 5.43 -3.51 14.13
N LEU A 72 6.26 -4.48 14.51
CA LEU A 72 6.85 -4.61 15.85
C LEU A 72 8.17 -3.84 16.01
N ALA A 73 8.73 -3.30 14.93
CA ALA A 73 9.96 -2.53 14.98
C ALA A 73 9.81 -1.32 15.93
N GLY A 74 10.68 -1.23 16.93
CA GLY A 74 10.67 -0.16 17.94
C GLY A 74 9.72 -0.39 19.12
N ILE A 75 9.09 -1.57 19.22
CA ILE A 75 8.29 -1.97 20.39
C ILE A 75 9.15 -2.81 21.32
N ALA A 76 9.37 -2.31 22.54
CA ALA A 76 10.04 -3.07 23.59
C ALA A 76 9.05 -4.07 24.21
N THR A 77 9.41 -5.36 24.11
CA THR A 77 8.62 -6.51 24.60
C THR A 77 9.44 -7.39 25.56
N ASP A 78 10.63 -6.94 25.95
CA ASP A 78 11.48 -7.62 26.91
C ASP A 78 10.88 -7.57 28.32
N ASP A 79 10.98 -8.69 29.05
CA ASP A 79 10.37 -8.84 30.37
C ASP A 79 10.84 -7.77 31.38
N PHE A 80 12.08 -7.29 31.25
CA PHE A 80 12.61 -6.24 32.13
C PHE A 80 11.91 -4.90 31.91
N SER A 81 11.78 -4.45 30.67
CA SER A 81 11.05 -3.21 30.33
C SER A 81 9.58 -3.31 30.71
N LEU A 82 8.95 -4.47 30.48
CA LEU A 82 7.55 -4.70 30.84
C LEU A 82 7.34 -4.66 32.36
N ALA A 83 8.18 -5.35 33.14
CA ALA A 83 8.09 -5.36 34.60
C ALA A 83 8.36 -3.98 35.20
N ARG A 84 9.35 -3.25 34.67
CA ARG A 84 9.65 -1.87 35.09
C ARG A 84 8.47 -0.94 34.83
N ALA A 85 7.91 -0.98 33.63
CA ALA A 85 6.75 -0.18 33.25
C ALA A 85 5.53 -0.50 34.13
N HIS A 86 5.29 -1.79 34.40
CA HIS A 86 4.18 -2.21 35.27
C HIS A 86 4.31 -1.69 36.70
N ARG A 87 5.52 -1.74 37.27
CA ARG A 87 5.78 -1.16 38.61
C ARG A 87 5.53 0.35 38.62
N GLN A 88 6.05 1.09 37.65
CA GLN A 88 5.86 2.53 37.54
C GLN A 88 4.39 2.90 37.36
N LEU A 89 3.66 2.13 36.54
CA LEU A 89 2.23 2.29 36.36
C LEU A 89 1.48 2.15 37.69
N ARG A 90 1.75 1.09 38.44
CA ARG A 90 1.09 0.85 39.73
C ARG A 90 1.38 1.94 40.74
N GLU A 91 2.63 2.37 40.86
CA GLU A 91 3.03 3.49 41.73
C GLU A 91 2.24 4.75 41.40
N ALA A 92 2.19 5.16 40.12
CA ALA A 92 1.44 6.33 39.70
C ALA A 92 -0.07 6.21 39.95
N VAL A 93 -0.66 5.03 39.74
CA VAL A 93 -2.09 4.79 40.03
C VAL A 93 -2.38 4.86 41.52
N TYR A 94 -1.53 4.27 42.37
CA TYR A 94 -1.71 4.34 43.84
C TYR A 94 -1.53 5.77 44.37
N ASP A 95 -0.60 6.53 43.80
CA ASP A 95 -0.38 7.93 44.16
C ASP A 95 -1.44 8.89 43.58
N SER A 96 -2.46 8.37 42.88
CA SER A 96 -3.46 9.17 42.13
C SER A 96 -2.84 10.15 41.13
N ARG A 97 -1.64 9.85 40.62
CA ARG A 97 -0.92 10.64 39.61
C ARG A 97 -1.28 10.21 38.20
N TYR A 98 -2.58 10.14 37.92
CA TYR A 98 -3.08 9.79 36.62
C TYR A 98 -4.20 10.73 36.17
N HIS A 99 -4.39 10.83 34.87
CA HIS A 99 -5.49 11.56 34.27
C HIS A 99 -6.12 10.73 33.15
N ILE A 100 -7.45 10.61 33.18
CA ILE A 100 -8.20 9.92 32.13
C ILE A 100 -8.54 10.94 31.05
N CYS A 101 -7.94 10.80 29.87
CA CYS A 101 -8.22 11.71 28.77
C CYS A 101 -9.70 11.59 28.36
N PRO A 102 -10.36 12.70 27.97
CA PRO A 102 -11.74 12.68 27.47
C PRO A 102 -11.97 11.66 26.34
N HIS A 103 -10.93 11.43 25.53
CA HIS A 103 -10.91 10.42 24.48
C HIS A 103 -11.13 8.99 25.01
N ALA A 104 -10.44 8.61 26.08
CA ALA A 104 -10.63 7.31 26.70
C ALA A 104 -12.06 7.12 27.23
N ILE A 105 -12.68 8.20 27.75
CA ILE A 105 -14.06 8.19 28.24
C ILE A 105 -15.05 8.00 27.08
N GLN A 106 -14.82 8.63 25.93
CA GLN A 106 -15.65 8.46 24.74
C GLN A 106 -15.62 7.02 24.22
N HIS A 107 -14.42 6.42 24.14
CA HIS A 107 -14.28 5.01 23.78
C HIS A 107 -14.95 4.08 24.78
N ALA A 108 -14.79 4.33 26.08
CA ALA A 108 -15.45 3.56 27.14
C ALA A 108 -16.96 3.50 26.92
N ARG A 109 -17.58 4.66 26.64
CA ARG A 109 -19.01 4.75 26.33
C ARG A 109 -19.40 4.06 25.03
N ALA A 110 -18.58 4.16 23.98
CA ALA A 110 -18.88 3.58 22.68
C ALA A 110 -18.75 2.04 22.68
N GLU A 111 -17.82 1.52 23.47
CA GLU A 111 -17.50 0.09 23.50
C GLU A 111 -18.14 -0.64 24.69
N GLY A 112 -18.74 0.09 25.62
CA GLY A 112 -19.58 -0.47 26.70
C GLY A 112 -18.81 -0.87 27.96
N PHE A 113 -17.71 -0.19 28.26
CA PHE A 113 -16.98 -0.34 29.54
C PHE A 113 -16.94 0.99 30.30
N LEU A 114 -16.64 0.94 31.59
CA LEU A 114 -16.62 2.10 32.48
C LEU A 114 -15.18 2.50 32.86
N GLU A 115 -15.03 3.71 33.40
CA GLU A 115 -13.76 4.19 33.95
C GLU A 115 -13.23 3.25 35.05
N HIS A 116 -14.13 2.68 35.85
CA HIS A 116 -13.78 1.68 36.86
C HIS A 116 -13.09 0.46 36.25
N ASP A 117 -13.56 -0.02 35.09
CA ASP A 117 -12.98 -1.18 34.40
C ASP A 117 -11.58 -0.87 33.87
N ILE A 118 -11.38 0.36 33.38
CA ILE A 118 -10.06 0.84 32.98
C ILE A 118 -9.11 0.79 34.19
N MET A 119 -9.52 1.36 35.32
CA MET A 119 -8.69 1.37 36.54
C MET A 119 -8.41 -0.04 37.06
N HIS A 120 -9.41 -0.93 37.01
CA HIS A 120 -9.24 -2.33 37.35
C HIS A 120 -8.15 -2.97 36.49
N VAL A 121 -8.20 -2.77 35.16
CA VAL A 121 -7.22 -3.32 34.22
C VAL A 121 -5.83 -2.72 34.41
N LEU A 122 -5.71 -1.45 34.79
CA LEU A 122 -4.41 -0.86 35.10
C LEU A 122 -3.77 -1.49 36.34
N LEU A 123 -4.57 -1.91 37.32
CA LEU A 123 -4.10 -2.52 38.57
C LEU A 123 -3.85 -4.03 38.44
N SER A 124 -4.76 -4.76 37.81
CA SER A 124 -4.74 -6.23 37.72
C SER A 124 -4.12 -6.75 36.41
N GLY A 125 -4.10 -5.92 35.37
CA GLY A 125 -3.59 -6.27 34.06
C GLY A 125 -2.07 -6.33 33.98
N ARG A 126 -1.57 -6.60 32.78
CA ARG A 126 -0.13 -6.71 32.49
C ARG A 126 0.25 -5.78 31.35
N VAL A 127 1.39 -5.11 31.47
CA VAL A 127 1.98 -4.38 30.34
C VAL A 127 2.46 -5.41 29.31
N ARG A 128 2.02 -5.27 28.06
CA ARG A 128 2.38 -6.19 26.96
C ARG A 128 3.34 -5.57 25.96
N ALA A 129 3.34 -4.25 25.84
CA ALA A 129 4.24 -3.54 24.96
C ALA A 129 4.58 -2.17 25.55
N VAL A 130 5.83 -1.78 25.37
CA VAL A 130 6.33 -0.43 25.62
C VAL A 130 6.73 0.16 24.27
N TYR A 131 6.28 1.38 23.99
CA TYR A 131 6.59 2.19 22.82
C TYR A 131 7.47 3.35 23.30
N PRO A 132 8.80 3.19 23.32
CA PRO A 132 9.71 4.19 23.89
C PRO A 132 9.61 5.55 23.18
N GLU A 133 9.45 5.52 21.86
CA GLU A 133 9.40 6.71 20.99
C GLU A 133 8.20 7.61 21.25
N ASP A 134 7.04 7.03 21.61
CA ASP A 134 5.83 7.80 21.89
C ASP A 134 5.60 7.98 23.40
N HIS A 135 6.52 7.47 24.22
CA HIS A 135 6.36 7.37 25.67
C HIS A 135 5.07 6.64 26.08
N ARG A 136 4.67 5.62 25.32
CA ARG A 136 3.40 4.91 25.53
C ARG A 136 3.60 3.48 25.98
N TRP A 137 2.67 2.98 26.78
CA TRP A 137 2.58 1.59 27.23
C TRP A 137 1.21 1.04 26.84
N LEU A 138 1.18 -0.23 26.43
CA LEU A 138 -0.05 -0.97 26.20
C LEU A 138 -0.24 -1.95 27.35
N VAL A 139 -1.27 -1.69 28.14
CA VAL A 139 -1.70 -2.55 29.23
C VAL A 139 -2.84 -3.42 28.73
N CYS A 140 -2.76 -4.71 29.01
CA CYS A 140 -3.79 -5.67 28.63
C CYS A 140 -4.34 -6.34 29.87
N GLY A 141 -5.66 -6.42 29.96
CA GLY A 141 -6.36 -7.13 31.02
C GLY A 141 -7.73 -7.58 30.54
N PHE A 142 -8.59 -7.84 31.51
CA PHE A 142 -9.98 -8.22 31.28
C PHE A 142 -10.89 -7.40 32.19
N PHE A 143 -12.09 -7.14 31.73
CA PHE A 143 -13.18 -6.59 32.51
C PHE A 143 -14.40 -7.47 32.38
N GLU A 144 -15.30 -7.41 33.35
CA GLU A 144 -16.51 -8.22 33.36
C GLU A 144 -17.70 -7.36 32.93
N ALA A 145 -18.38 -7.77 31.87
CA ALA A 145 -19.63 -7.18 31.42
C ALA A 145 -20.70 -8.27 31.38
N HIS A 146 -21.78 -8.08 32.15
CA HIS A 146 -22.91 -9.01 32.20
C HIS A 146 -22.52 -10.48 32.47
N GLY A 147 -21.54 -10.72 33.35
CA GLY A 147 -21.05 -12.07 33.67
C GLY A 147 -20.07 -12.68 32.66
N ILE A 148 -19.64 -11.91 31.66
CA ILE A 148 -18.69 -12.34 30.62
C ILE A 148 -17.40 -11.52 30.76
N ALA A 149 -16.26 -12.20 30.85
CA ALA A 149 -14.95 -11.56 30.84
C ALA A 149 -14.54 -11.18 29.41
N LEU A 150 -14.41 -9.89 29.14
CA LEU A 150 -14.00 -9.34 27.85
C LEU A 150 -12.57 -8.77 27.93
N PRO A 151 -11.77 -8.92 26.87
CA PRO A 151 -10.42 -8.36 26.83
C PRO A 151 -10.49 -6.83 26.76
N LEU A 152 -9.65 -6.14 27.52
CA LEU A 152 -9.51 -4.69 27.45
C LEU A 152 -8.03 -4.32 27.29
N HIS A 153 -7.76 -3.49 26.30
CA HIS A 153 -6.45 -2.91 26.06
C HIS A 153 -6.51 -1.42 26.39
N VAL A 154 -5.60 -0.98 27.24
CA VAL A 154 -5.51 0.42 27.67
C VAL A 154 -4.16 0.96 27.23
N ALA A 155 -4.20 2.04 26.46
CA ALA A 155 -3.02 2.77 26.02
C ALA A 155 -2.76 3.92 26.98
N VAL A 156 -1.55 3.92 27.53
CA VAL A 156 -1.14 4.80 28.60
C VAL A 156 0.08 5.57 28.15
N GLN A 157 0.13 6.87 28.36
CA GLN A 157 1.29 7.70 28.11
C GLN A 157 1.93 8.09 29.44
N HIS A 158 3.24 7.86 29.56
CA HIS A 158 3.99 8.18 30.76
C HIS A 158 4.80 9.46 30.55
N TYR A 159 4.93 10.26 31.61
CA TYR A 159 5.73 11.47 31.63
C TYR A 159 6.91 11.33 32.58
N ARG A 160 7.90 12.21 32.45
CA ARG A 160 9.15 12.17 33.23
C ARG A 160 8.96 12.53 34.70
N ASP A 161 7.92 13.29 35.01
CA ASP A 161 7.47 13.67 36.36
C ASP A 161 6.74 12.52 37.09
N GLY A 162 6.53 11.39 36.39
CA GLY A 162 5.79 10.24 36.92
C GLY A 162 4.28 10.41 36.83
N HIS A 163 3.79 11.44 36.15
CA HIS A 163 2.38 11.54 35.78
C HIS A 163 2.07 10.58 34.63
N ILE A 164 0.82 10.11 34.58
CA ILE A 164 0.36 9.16 33.60
C ILE A 164 -0.97 9.60 32.98
N ASP A 165 -1.00 9.73 31.66
CA ASP A 165 -2.24 9.96 30.91
C ASP A 165 -2.78 8.65 30.36
N ILE A 166 -4.05 8.37 30.63
CA ILE A 166 -4.79 7.26 30.01
C ILE A 166 -5.39 7.80 28.72
N VAL A 167 -4.70 7.55 27.62
CA VAL A 167 -4.97 8.19 26.32
C VAL A 167 -6.20 7.59 25.65
N THR A 168 -6.29 6.26 25.62
CA THR A 168 -7.43 5.54 25.03
C THR A 168 -7.52 4.13 25.61
N ALA A 169 -8.70 3.54 25.54
CA ALA A 169 -8.95 2.16 25.90
C ALA A 169 -9.87 1.54 24.84
N PHE A 170 -9.69 0.27 24.52
CA PHE A 170 -10.51 -0.43 23.53
C PHE A 170 -10.51 -1.95 23.74
N VAL A 171 -11.54 -2.60 23.23
CA VAL A 171 -11.77 -4.05 23.22
C VAL A 171 -11.17 -4.62 21.93
N PRO A 172 -10.02 -5.30 21.99
CA PRO A 172 -9.38 -5.85 20.80
C PRO A 172 -10.19 -7.02 20.24
N LYS A 173 -10.30 -7.10 18.91
CA LYS A 173 -10.80 -8.31 18.23
C LYS A 173 -9.94 -9.56 18.52
N ASN A 174 -8.63 -9.35 18.71
CA ASN A 174 -7.67 -10.40 19.01
C ASN A 174 -6.90 -10.05 20.30
N PRO A 175 -7.19 -10.70 21.45
CA PRO A 175 -6.62 -10.32 22.75
C PRO A 175 -5.10 -10.35 22.83
N HIS A 176 -4.48 -11.29 22.10
CA HIS A 176 -3.03 -11.52 22.12
C HIS A 176 -2.27 -10.65 21.12
N HIS A 177 -2.96 -9.83 20.31
CA HIS A 177 -2.30 -9.06 19.28
C HIS A 177 -1.80 -7.73 19.83
N LEU A 178 -0.49 -7.51 19.75
CA LEU A 178 0.13 -6.21 19.94
C LEU A 178 -0.24 -5.28 18.78
N ILE A 179 -0.68 -4.07 19.09
CA ILE A 179 -1.03 -3.08 18.09
C ILE A 179 0.24 -2.38 17.59
N SER A 180 0.41 -2.30 16.27
CA SER A 180 1.50 -1.53 15.66
C SER A 180 1.46 -0.06 16.09
N ARG A 181 2.62 0.60 16.13
CA ARG A 181 2.73 2.03 16.47
C ARG A 181 1.80 2.91 15.62
N ALA A 182 1.78 2.71 14.30
CA ALA A 182 0.95 3.49 13.38
C ALA A 182 -0.55 3.34 13.69
N ARG A 183 -0.99 2.13 14.00
CA ARG A 183 -2.39 1.87 14.37
C ARG A 183 -2.75 2.47 15.73
N LEU A 184 -1.86 2.40 16.71
CA LEU A 184 -2.09 3.06 18.01
C LEU A 184 -2.19 4.58 17.83
N ALA A 185 -1.31 5.16 17.01
CA ALA A 185 -1.38 6.58 16.68
C ALA A 185 -2.70 6.96 15.99
N LEU A 186 -3.23 6.11 15.10
CA LEU A 186 -4.55 6.34 14.48
C LEU A 186 -5.68 6.29 15.49
N LEU A 187 -5.70 5.31 16.39
CA LEU A 187 -6.72 5.22 17.45
C LEU A 187 -6.72 6.45 18.35
N VAL A 188 -5.56 7.07 18.58
CA VAL A 188 -5.45 8.30 19.36
C VAL A 188 -5.79 9.54 18.53
N ARG A 189 -5.34 9.62 17.28
CA ARG A 189 -5.54 10.78 16.40
C ARG A 189 -6.95 10.93 15.86
N TYR A 190 -7.69 9.83 15.72
CA TYR A 190 -9.00 9.83 15.06
C TYR A 190 -10.02 10.78 15.74
N ASP A 191 -9.81 11.15 17.01
CA ASP A 191 -10.71 12.05 17.75
C ASP A 191 -10.11 13.41 18.14
N ASP A 192 -8.81 13.66 17.95
CA ASP A 192 -8.27 15.04 18.02
C ASP A 192 -8.74 15.87 16.81
N GLU A 193 -9.07 15.21 15.71
CA GLU A 193 -9.85 15.83 14.66
C GLU A 193 -11.27 16.04 15.18
N GLN A 194 -11.62 17.28 15.55
CA GLN A 194 -13.00 17.73 15.38
C GLN A 194 -13.42 17.24 14.00
N VAL A 195 -14.37 16.31 13.94
CA VAL A 195 -14.97 15.86 12.69
C VAL A 195 -15.56 17.10 12.04
N ARG A 196 -14.74 17.83 11.27
CA ARG A 196 -15.21 18.67 10.19
C ARG A 196 -15.76 17.64 9.24
N ALA A 197 -17.01 17.27 9.46
CA ALA A 197 -17.80 16.55 8.51
C ALA A 197 -17.61 17.34 7.21
N ARG A 198 -16.72 16.84 6.34
CA ARG A 198 -16.76 17.23 4.95
C ARG A 198 -18.10 16.67 4.53
N THR A 199 -19.12 17.49 4.65
CA THR A 199 -20.34 17.36 3.87
C THR A 199 -19.83 17.31 2.45
N ALA A 200 -19.65 16.09 1.94
CA ALA A 200 -19.43 15.88 0.53
C ALA A 200 -20.60 16.59 -0.13
N GLN A 201 -20.33 17.69 -0.83
CA GLN A 201 -21.35 18.26 -1.69
C GLN A 201 -21.76 17.12 -2.60
N VAL A 202 -23.01 16.67 -2.44
CA VAL A 202 -23.63 15.71 -3.34
C VAL A 202 -23.63 16.40 -4.70
N GLY A 203 -22.59 16.13 -5.48
CA GLY A 203 -22.36 16.69 -6.79
C GLY A 203 -23.28 16.04 -7.81
N ASN A 204 -24.59 16.01 -7.54
CA ASN A 204 -25.56 15.78 -8.59
C ASN A 204 -25.77 17.13 -9.28
N LYS A 205 -24.91 17.43 -10.25
CA LYS A 205 -25.23 18.43 -11.27
C LYS A 205 -26.50 17.94 -11.98
N VAL A 206 -27.61 18.61 -11.71
CA VAL A 206 -28.89 18.41 -12.42
C VAL A 206 -28.61 18.59 -13.92
N GLY A 207 -28.59 17.49 -14.68
CA GLY A 207 -28.39 17.52 -16.12
C GLY A 207 -27.55 16.39 -16.73
N TYR A 208 -26.70 15.70 -15.98
CA TYR A 208 -25.90 14.60 -16.53
C TYR A 208 -26.53 13.24 -16.24
N LYS A 209 -27.30 12.73 -17.21
CA LYS A 209 -27.71 11.32 -17.28
C LYS A 209 -26.47 10.45 -17.49
N GLY A 210 -25.95 9.88 -16.41
CA GLY A 210 -24.94 8.82 -16.48
C GLY A 210 -25.53 7.59 -17.18
N LYS A 211 -25.22 7.41 -18.46
CA LYS A 211 -25.44 6.15 -19.18
C LYS A 211 -24.37 5.15 -18.74
N GLY A 212 -24.62 4.44 -17.65
CA GLY A 212 -23.83 3.28 -17.24
C GLY A 212 -24.66 2.00 -17.42
N LYS A 213 -24.50 1.33 -18.56
CA LYS A 213 -25.01 -0.02 -18.79
C LYS A 213 -24.27 -0.97 -17.84
N TRP A 214 -25.00 -1.65 -16.97
CA TRP A 214 -24.48 -2.83 -16.29
C TRP A 214 -24.58 -4.02 -17.25
N LYS A 215 -23.50 -4.79 -17.34
CA LYS A 215 -23.41 -6.05 -18.07
C LYS A 215 -22.90 -7.11 -17.09
#